data_AF-A0A9E1CG64-F1
#
_entry.id   AF-A0A9E1CG64-F1
#
_cell.length_a   1.000
_cell.length_b   1.000
_cell.length_c   1.000
_cell.angle_alpha   90.00
_cell.angle_beta   90.00
_cell.angle_gamma   90.00
#
_symmetry.space_group_name_H-M   'P 1'
#
loop_
_entity.id
_entity.type
_entity.pdbx_description
1 polymer ?
#
loop_
_entity_poly.entity_id
_entity_poly.type
_entity_poly.pdbx_seq_one_letter_code
_entity_poly.pdbx_strand_id
1 'polypeptide(L)' 'PVEYRCYCSRDRVTRTLISLGRKELQSIVDDGKDIHIDCQFCDRIYDYTPEQVRQILKELDE' A
#
# COMPACT_ATOMS: atom_id res chain seq x y z
N PRO A 1 6.89 -28.85 15.17
CA PRO A 1 5.51 -28.49 14.80
C PRO A 1 5.47 -27.61 13.54
N VAL A 2 4.46 -27.81 12.69
CA VAL A 2 4.23 -26.99 11.49
C VAL A 2 3.00 -26.13 11.76
N GLU A 3 3.10 -24.84 11.51
CA GLU A 3 2.00 -23.89 11.68
C GLU A 3 1.89 -22.94 10.49
N TYR A 4 0.69 -22.43 10.27
CA TYR A 4 0.43 -21.43 9.24
C TYR A 4 1.01 -20.07 9.66
N ARG A 5 1.69 -19.38 8.73
CA ARG A 5 2.21 -18.02 8.96
C ARG A 5 2.07 -17.16 7.72
N CYS A 6 1.38 -16.04 7.85
CA CYS A 6 1.37 -14.98 6.83
C CYS A 6 2.57 -14.04 7.03
N TYR A 7 3.20 -13.65 5.92
CA TYR A 7 4.37 -12.77 5.91
C TYR A 7 4.05 -11.36 5.40
N CYS A 8 2.78 -10.97 5.38
CA CYS A 8 2.41 -9.61 5.02
C CYS A 8 3.08 -8.60 5.98
N SER A 9 3.49 -7.47 5.43
CA SER A 9 4.00 -6.34 6.19
C SER A 9 3.65 -5.06 5.45
N ARG A 10 3.69 -3.93 6.15
CA ARG A 10 3.45 -2.62 5.53
C ARG A 10 4.43 -2.36 4.37
N ASP A 11 5.70 -2.74 4.53
CA ASP A 11 6.71 -2.65 3.47
C ASP A 11 6.32 -3.44 2.21
N ARG A 12 5.88 -4.70 2.37
CA ARG A 12 5.46 -5.53 1.23
C ARG A 12 4.24 -4.95 0.53
N VAL A 13 3.26 -4.48 1.30
CA VAL A 13 2.04 -3.85 0.76
C VAL A 13 2.38 -2.54 0.04
N THR A 14 3.26 -1.72 0.61
CA THR A 14 3.76 -0.49 -0.04
C THR A 14 4.45 -0.80 -1.37
N ARG A 15 5.28 -1.85 -1.45
CA ARG A 15 5.88 -2.29 -2.72
C ARG A 15 4.83 -2.72 -3.76
N THR A 16 3.76 -3.37 -3.33
CA THR A 16 2.62 -3.68 -4.20
C THR A 16 1.91 -2.41 -4.67
N LEU A 17 1.71 -1.44 -3.79
CA LEU A 17 1.14 -0.13 -4.14
C LEU A 17 1.99 0.59 -5.20
N ILE A 18 3.32 0.58 -5.01
CA ILE A 18 4.29 1.12 -5.97
C ILE A 18 4.13 0.50 -7.36
N SER A 19 3.85 -0.81 -7.43
CA SER A 19 3.70 -1.52 -8.70
C SER A 19 2.47 -1.12 -9.54
N LEU A 20 1.50 -0.41 -8.94
CA LEU A 20 0.38 0.19 -9.68
C LEU A 20 0.85 1.31 -10.63
N GLY A 21 2.00 1.93 -10.33
CA GLY A 21 2.61 2.98 -11.13
C GLY A 21 2.14 4.39 -10.77
N ARG A 22 2.91 5.37 -11.25
CA ARG A 22 2.80 6.78 -10.90
C ARG A 22 1.40 7.36 -11.09
N LYS A 23 0.74 7.02 -12.21
CA LYS A 23 -0.57 7.58 -12.57
C LYS A 23 -1.66 7.17 -11.58
N GLU A 24 -1.69 5.90 -11.20
CA GLU A 24 -2.68 5.37 -10.26
C GLU A 24 -2.45 5.95 -8.85
N LEU A 25 -1.19 6.01 -8.41
CA LEU A 25 -0.83 6.64 -7.13
C LEU A 25 -1.22 8.12 -7.09
N GLN A 26 -1.01 8.87 -8.18
CA GLN A 26 -1.41 10.27 -8.27
C GLN A 26 -2.93 10.42 -8.20
N SER A 27 -3.70 9.54 -8.87
CA SER A 27 -5.17 9.54 -8.78
C SER A 27 -5.65 9.34 -7.34
N ILE A 28 -5.01 8.45 -6.58
CA ILE A 28 -5.33 8.21 -5.17
C ILE A 28 -5.09 9.47 -4.32
N VAL A 29 -3.98 10.18 -4.57
CA VAL A 29 -3.66 11.43 -3.87
C VAL A 29 -4.67 12.53 -4.24
N ASP A 30 -5.05 12.63 -5.51
CA ASP A 30 -5.97 13.64 -6.02
C ASP A 30 -7.40 13.42 -5.54
N ASP A 31 -7.82 12.16 -5.40
CA ASP A 31 -9.12 11.78 -4.83
C ASP A 31 -9.24 12.18 -3.35
N GLY A 32 -8.11 12.36 -2.66
CA GLY A 32 -8.06 12.86 -1.28
C GLY A 32 -8.72 11.94 -0.25
N LYS A 33 -8.91 10.66 -0.58
CA LYS A 33 -9.52 9.66 0.28
C LYS A 33 -8.49 8.66 0.78
N ASP A 34 -8.70 8.19 1.99
CA ASP A 34 -7.93 7.06 2.52
C ASP A 34 -8.21 5.80 1.68
N ILE A 35 -7.19 4.99 1.51
CA ILE A 35 -7.29 3.68 0.88
C ILE A 35 -7.05 2.58 1.92
N HIS A 36 -7.79 1.49 1.77
CA HIS A 36 -7.72 0.33 2.63
C HIS A 36 -7.25 -0.86 1.80
N ILE A 37 -6.18 -1.51 2.23
CA ILE A 37 -5.67 -2.72 1.57
C ILE A 37 -5.80 -3.88 2.53
N ASP A 38 -6.63 -4.85 2.18
CA ASP A 38 -6.77 -6.11 2.89
C ASP A 38 -5.71 -7.12 2.43
N CYS A 39 -5.12 -7.83 3.39
CA CYS A 39 -4.32 -9.00 3.09
C CYS A 39 -5.24 -10.22 2.93
N GLN A 40 -5.39 -10.70 1.70
CA GLN A 40 -6.21 -11.87 1.33
C GLN A 40 -5.84 -13.20 2.03
N PHE A 41 -4.78 -13.21 2.85
CA PHE A 41 -4.28 -14.40 3.54
C PHE A 41 -4.53 -14.37 5.04
N CYS A 42 -4.50 -13.18 5.67
CA CYS A 42 -4.60 -13.06 7.13
C CYS A 42 -5.58 -11.97 7.59
N ASP A 43 -6.33 -11.38 6.65
CA ASP A 43 -7.37 -10.36 6.86
C ASP A 43 -6.89 -9.09 7.55
N ARG A 44 -5.57 -8.87 7.63
CA ARG A 44 -5.01 -7.63 8.14
C ARG A 44 -5.28 -6.50 7.15
N ILE A 45 -5.82 -5.39 7.67
CA ILE A 45 -6.05 -4.16 6.91
C ILE A 45 -4.85 -3.22 7.08
N TYR A 46 -4.41 -2.64 5.97
CA TYR A 46 -3.38 -1.61 5.92
C TYR A 46 -3.99 -0.33 5.36
N ASP A 47 -4.16 0.67 6.23
CA ASP A 47 -4.68 1.98 5.83
C ASP A 47 -3.54 2.88 5.34
N TYR A 48 -3.82 3.61 4.26
CA TYR A 48 -2.96 4.67 3.75
C TYR A 48 -3.75 5.95 3.55
N THR A 49 -3.23 7.02 4.13
CA THR A 49 -3.73 8.38 3.90
C THR A 49 -3.19 8.95 2.58
N PRO A 50 -3.85 9.93 1.97
CA PRO A 50 -3.33 10.64 0.79
C PRO A 50 -1.90 11.15 0.98
N GLU A 51 -1.56 11.67 2.16
CA GLU A 51 -0.20 12.10 2.51
C GLU A 51 0.83 10.95 2.46
N GLN A 52 0.48 9.76 2.95
CA GLN A 52 1.36 8.60 2.89
C GLN A 52 1.55 8.10 1.46
N VAL A 53 0.49 8.12 0.64
CA VAL A 53 0.59 7.79 -0.79
C VAL A 53 1.44 8.83 -1.53
N ARG A 54 1.31 10.11 -1.17
CA ARG A 54 2.17 11.19 -1.70
C ARG A 54 3.65 11.00 -1.34
N GLN A 55 3.96 10.47 -0.16
CA GLN A 55 5.35 10.13 0.21
C GLN A 55 5.90 9.01 -0.66
N ILE A 56 5.13 7.94 -0.86
CA ILE A 56 5.49 6.81 -1.73
C ILE A 56 5.73 7.30 -3.17
N LEU A 57 4.89 8.22 -3.66
CA LEU A 57 5.04 8.81 -4.99
C LEU A 57 6.33 9.61 -5.14
N LYS A 58 6.74 10.35 -4.10
CA LYS A 58 8.01 11.10 -4.08
C LYS A 58 9.21 10.16 -4.11
N GLU A 59 9.17 9.07 -3.34
CA GLU A 59 10.24 8.05 -3.34
C GLU A 59 10.42 7.37 -4.70
N LEU A 60 9.40 7.38 -5.58
CA LEU A 60 9.48 6.83 -6.94
C LEU A 60 10.12 7.78 -7.96
N ASP A 61 10.11 9.08 -7.67
CA ASP A 61 10.63 10.12 -8.56
C ASP A 61 12.12 10.42 -8.30
N GLU A 62 12.69 9.84 -7.24
CA GLU A 62 14.12 9.88 -6.88
C GLU A 62 14.89 8.68 -7.46
#